data_AF-A0A1B9AJV2-F1
#
_entry.id   AF-A0A1B9AJV2-F1
#
_cell.length_a   1.000
_cell.length_b   1.000
_cell.length_c   1.000
_cell.angle_alpha   90.00
_cell.angle_beta   90.00
_cell.angle_gamma   90.00
#
_symmetry.space_group_name_H-M   'P 1'
#
loop_
_entity.id
_entity.type
_entity.pdbx_description
1 polymer ?
#
loop_
_entity_poly.entity_id
_entity_poly.type
_entity_poly.pdbx_seq_one_letter_code
_entity_poly.pdbx_strand_id
1 'polypeptide(L)'
;MEWTLAGLFVISVLILIYSILKSTRAAKAQHNEIDQIHISLMEEINALQNSIRNIELDQEVFIKAAGIRLSSEELLLMREVLDLYYRNYSIDSIAEMKKVTPSKIVEILAPFQNVNDEGRKVANEG
;
A
#
# COMPACT_ATOMS: atom_id res chain seq x y z
N MET A 1 15.15 61.05 -32.24
CA MET A 1 14.82 59.62 -32.36
C MET A 1 15.68 58.71 -31.48
N GLU A 2 16.85 59.15 -30.98
CA GLU A 2 17.70 58.31 -30.11
C GLU A 2 17.17 58.14 -28.67
N TRP A 3 16.48 59.17 -28.15
CA TRP A 3 15.89 59.17 -26.80
C TRP A 3 14.82 58.09 -26.59
N THR A 4 14.05 57.76 -27.62
CA THR A 4 13.03 56.70 -27.57
C THR A 4 13.65 55.32 -27.48
N LEU A 5 14.78 55.09 -28.16
CA LEU A 5 15.51 53.82 -28.11
C LEU A 5 16.16 53.60 -26.73
N ALA A 6 16.75 54.66 -26.17
CA ALA A 6 17.33 54.62 -24.83
C ALA A 6 16.27 54.30 -23.76
N GLY A 7 15.08 54.91 -23.84
CA GLY A 7 13.98 54.62 -22.92
C GLY A 7 13.49 53.17 -23.01
N LEU A 8 13.33 52.64 -24.23
CA LEU A 8 12.93 51.25 -24.44
C LEU A 8 13.97 50.27 -23.90
N PHE A 9 15.26 50.58 -24.07
CA PHE A 9 16.35 49.76 -23.58
C PHE A 9 16.36 49.68 -22.04
N VAL A 10 16.18 50.82 -21.36
CA VAL A 10 16.11 50.86 -19.90
C VAL A 10 14.91 50.05 -19.37
N ILE A 11 13.74 50.20 -19.99
CA ILE A 11 12.54 49.44 -19.61
C ILE A 11 12.77 47.92 -19.79
N SER A 12 13.39 47.53 -20.89
CA SER A 12 13.71 46.12 -21.16
C SER A 12 14.65 45.54 -20.09
N VAL A 13 15.69 46.28 -19.70
CA VAL A 13 16.61 45.86 -18.63
C VAL A 13 15.89 45.68 -17.30
N LEU A 14 14.98 46.59 -16.95
CA LEU A 14 14.19 46.48 -15.71
C LEU A 14 13.27 45.25 -15.72
N ILE A 15 12.60 44.99 -16.84
CA ILE A 15 11.75 43.80 -17.00
C ILE A 15 12.60 42.53 -16.93
N LEU A 16 13.79 42.54 -17.54
CA LEU A 16 14.71 41.40 -17.53
C LEU A 16 15.15 41.06 -16.10
N ILE A 17 15.56 42.06 -15.32
CA ILE A 17 15.95 41.87 -13.92
C ILE A 17 14.78 41.31 -13.10
N TYR A 18 13.58 41.87 -13.27
CA TYR A 18 12.38 41.38 -12.58
C TYR A 18 12.06 39.92 -12.96
N SER A 19 12.17 39.58 -14.25
CA SER A 19 11.92 38.24 -14.76
C SER A 19 12.87 37.20 -14.14
N ILE A 20 14.17 37.51 -14.07
CA ILE A 20 15.18 36.62 -13.49
C ILE A 20 14.91 36.39 -11.98
N LEU A 21 14.57 37.45 -11.23
CA LEU A 21 14.26 37.33 -9.80
C LEU A 21 12.99 36.50 -9.56
N LYS A 22 11.97 36.65 -10.40
CA LYS A 22 10.74 35.85 -10.29
C LYS A 22 10.96 34.39 -10.68
N SER A 23 11.72 34.14 -11.75
CA SER A 23 12.05 32.80 -12.25
C SER A 23 12.84 31.98 -11.22
N THR A 24 13.85 32.57 -10.60
CA THR A 24 14.66 31.89 -9.57
C THR A 24 13.86 31.53 -8.32
N ARG A 25 12.91 32.38 -7.89
CA ARG A 25 12.01 32.08 -6.77
C ARG A 25 11.04 30.95 -7.11
N ALA A 26 10.47 30.97 -8.32
CA ALA A 26 9.55 29.93 -8.78
C ALA A 26 10.25 28.56 -8.90
N ALA A 27 11.46 28.53 -9.47
CA ALA A 27 12.24 27.30 -9.57
C ALA A 27 12.58 26.70 -8.20
N LYS A 28 12.92 27.56 -7.21
CA LYS A 28 13.20 27.10 -5.84
C LYS A 28 11.96 26.58 -5.12
N ALA A 29 10.80 27.21 -5.32
CA ALA A 29 9.53 26.73 -4.75
C ALA A 29 9.14 25.37 -5.32
N GLN A 30 9.23 25.19 -6.64
CA GLN A 30 8.93 23.93 -7.31
C GLN A 30 9.88 22.80 -6.87
N HIS A 31 11.18 23.09 -6.72
CA HIS A 31 12.15 22.11 -6.24
C HIS A 31 11.85 21.68 -4.79
N ASN A 32 11.55 22.64 -3.91
CA ASN A 32 11.19 22.35 -2.51
C ASN A 32 9.90 21.51 -2.39
N GLU A 33 8.89 21.77 -3.21
CA GLU A 33 7.65 20.97 -3.23
C GLU A 33 7.92 19.53 -3.68
N ILE A 34 8.72 19.35 -4.73
CA ILE A 34 9.13 18.03 -5.22
C ILE A 34 9.92 17.28 -4.14
N ASP A 35 10.88 17.94 -3.48
CA ASP A 35 11.67 17.34 -2.41
C ASP A 35 10.79 16.93 -1.21
N GLN A 36 9.82 17.76 -0.83
CA GLN A 36 8.88 17.43 0.25
C GLN A 36 8.02 16.21 -0.07
N ILE A 37 7.52 16.09 -1.30
CA ILE A 37 6.75 14.92 -1.74
C ILE A 37 7.64 13.66 -1.74
N HIS A 38 8.89 13.77 -2.20
CA HIS A 38 9.82 12.63 -2.16
C HIS A 38 10.13 12.18 -0.73
N ILE A 39 10.35 13.13 0.19
CA ILE A 39 10.60 12.83 1.60
C ILE A 39 9.40 12.15 2.24
N SER A 40 8.18 12.69 2.05
CA SER A 40 6.98 12.10 2.63
C SER A 40 6.69 10.71 2.08
N LEU A 41 6.86 10.51 0.77
CA LEU A 41 6.71 9.18 0.15
C LEU A 41 7.72 8.18 0.71
N MET A 42 8.97 8.59 0.91
CA MET A 42 9.99 7.70 1.48
C MET A 42 9.68 7.35 2.94
N GLU A 43 9.17 8.31 3.71
CA GLU A 43 8.72 8.09 5.08
C GLU A 43 7.53 7.12 5.13
N GLU A 44 6.54 7.30 4.25
CA GLU A 44 5.40 6.40 4.10
C GLU A 44 5.82 4.98 3.71
N ILE A 45 6.75 4.84 2.75
CA ILE A 45 7.30 3.54 2.34
C ILE A 45 7.99 2.85 3.52
N ASN A 46 8.82 3.58 4.27
CA ASN A 46 9.50 3.03 5.44
C ASN A 46 8.51 2.62 6.55
N ALA A 47 7.47 3.43 6.79
CA ALA A 47 6.42 3.12 7.76
C ALA A 47 5.64 1.87 7.35
N LEU A 48 5.30 1.73 6.06
CA LEU A 48 4.65 0.54 5.52
C LEU A 48 5.55 -0.70 5.64
N GLN A 49 6.84 -0.59 5.28
CA GLN A 49 7.80 -1.68 5.39
C GLN A 49 7.95 -2.17 6.83
N ASN A 50 8.03 -1.24 7.79
CA ASN A 50 8.09 -1.58 9.21
C ASN A 50 6.81 -2.27 9.69
N SER A 51 5.65 -1.82 9.23
CA SER A 51 4.36 -2.43 9.56
C SER A 51 4.27 -3.87 9.05
N ILE A 52 4.70 -4.12 7.80
CA ILE A 52 4.77 -5.47 7.22
C ILE A 52 5.70 -6.36 8.05
N ARG A 53 6.91 -5.87 8.39
CA ARG A 53 7.86 -6.64 9.17
C ARG A 53 7.34 -6.98 10.56
N ASN A 54 6.61 -6.08 11.21
CA ASN A 54 6.00 -6.35 12.50
C ASN A 54 4.94 -7.45 12.39
N ILE A 55 4.09 -7.41 11.35
CA ILE A 55 3.08 -8.46 11.11
C ILE A 55 3.74 -9.82 10.87
N GLU A 56 4.83 -9.89 10.11
CA GLU A 56 5.59 -11.12 9.88
C GLU A 56 6.17 -11.69 11.18
N LEU A 57 6.74 -10.82 12.03
CA LEU A 57 7.28 -11.21 13.33
C LEU A 57 6.17 -11.68 14.28
N ASP A 58 5.05 -10.98 14.32
CA ASP A 58 3.89 -11.36 15.15
C ASP A 58 3.37 -12.74 14.73
N GLN A 59 3.25 -13.00 13.42
CA GLN A 59 2.87 -14.30 12.89
C GLN A 59 3.84 -15.40 13.35
N GLU A 60 5.16 -15.17 13.26
CA GLU A 60 6.16 -16.12 13.71
C GLU A 60 6.05 -16.40 15.22
N VAL A 61 5.85 -15.34 16.01
CA VAL A 61 5.64 -15.44 17.46
C VAL A 61 4.39 -16.26 17.76
N PHE A 62 3.26 -16.00 17.10
CA PHE A 62 2.01 -16.73 17.33
C PHE A 62 2.15 -18.22 16.98
N ILE A 63 2.76 -18.55 15.84
CA ILE A 63 2.96 -19.95 15.42
C ILE A 63 3.82 -20.69 16.44
N LYS A 64 4.94 -20.07 16.88
CA LYS A 64 5.84 -20.66 17.87
C LYS A 64 5.19 -20.77 19.25
N ALA A 65 4.48 -19.74 19.70
CA ALA A 65 3.82 -19.71 21.00
C ALA A 65 2.67 -20.71 21.09
N ALA A 66 1.92 -20.91 20.00
CA ALA A 66 0.88 -21.94 19.90
C ALA A 66 1.43 -23.36 19.80
N GLY A 67 2.76 -23.54 19.73
CA GLY A 67 3.40 -24.84 19.58
C GLY A 67 3.15 -25.50 18.23
N ILE A 68 2.69 -24.74 17.24
CA ILE A 68 2.31 -25.25 15.93
C ILE A 68 3.58 -25.47 15.11
N ARG A 69 3.83 -26.72 14.70
CA ARG A 69 4.92 -27.09 13.79
C ARG A 69 4.36 -27.27 12.38
N LEU A 70 4.00 -26.17 11.74
CA LEU A 70 3.68 -26.17 10.31
C LEU A 70 4.96 -25.87 9.51
N SER A 71 5.11 -26.56 8.40
CA SER A 71 6.08 -26.20 7.37
C SER A 71 5.66 -24.91 6.65
N SER A 72 6.62 -24.22 6.03
CA SER A 72 6.34 -23.03 5.21
C SER A 72 5.36 -23.30 4.07
N GLU A 73 5.38 -24.52 3.51
CA GLU A 73 4.48 -24.95 2.43
C GLU A 73 3.03 -25.12 2.91
N GLU A 74 2.84 -25.69 4.11
CA GLU A 74 1.50 -25.85 4.69
C GLU A 74 0.88 -24.51 5.10
N LEU A 75 1.70 -23.57 5.61
CA LEU A 75 1.27 -22.21 5.89
C LEU A 75 0.83 -21.48 4.62
N LEU A 76 1.59 -21.64 3.54
CA LEU A 76 1.28 -21.05 2.24
C LEU A 76 -0.02 -21.64 1.68
N LEU A 77 -0.17 -22.97 1.71
CA LEU A 77 -1.40 -23.64 1.29
C LEU A 77 -2.62 -23.13 2.08
N MET A 78 -2.51 -23.07 3.42
CA MET A 78 -3.59 -22.60 4.28
C MET A 78 -3.98 -21.14 3.98
N ARG A 79 -3.00 -20.26 3.80
CA ARG A 79 -3.23 -18.87 3.39
C ARG A 79 -3.97 -18.78 2.06
N GLU A 80 -3.55 -19.53 1.07
CA GLU A 80 -4.15 -19.50 -0.27
C GLU A 80 -5.56 -20.10 -0.29
N VAL A 81 -5.80 -21.16 0.48
CA VAL A 81 -7.13 -21.75 0.66
C VAL A 81 -8.08 -20.75 1.32
N LEU A 82 -7.61 -20.02 2.35
CA LEU A 82 -8.40 -18.99 3.01
C LEU A 82 -8.70 -17.79 2.09
N ASP A 83 -7.74 -17.31 1.31
CA ASP A 83 -7.97 -16.25 0.33
C ASP A 83 -9.06 -16.65 -0.69
N LEU A 84 -8.98 -17.86 -1.24
CA LEU A 84 -10.01 -18.36 -2.16
C LEU A 84 -11.36 -18.56 -1.48
N TYR A 85 -11.38 -19.05 -0.24
CA TYR A 85 -12.61 -19.22 0.52
C TYR A 85 -13.31 -17.88 0.79
N TYR A 86 -12.57 -16.85 1.23
CA TYR A 86 -13.13 -15.51 1.46
C TYR A 86 -13.58 -14.80 0.17
N ARG A 87 -13.06 -15.23 -0.99
CA ARG A 87 -13.55 -14.83 -2.32
C ARG A 87 -14.78 -15.62 -2.79
N ASN A 88 -15.33 -16.51 -1.96
CA ASN A 88 -16.52 -17.34 -2.22
C ASN A 88 -16.34 -18.41 -3.30
N TYR A 89 -15.12 -18.92 -3.51
CA TYR A 89 -14.93 -20.12 -4.32
C TYR A 89 -15.48 -21.35 -3.60
N SER A 90 -16.03 -22.31 -4.36
CA SER A 90 -16.51 -23.57 -3.80
C SER A 90 -15.34 -24.45 -3.34
N ILE A 91 -15.60 -25.31 -2.35
CA ILE A 91 -14.62 -26.27 -1.83
C ILE A 91 -14.01 -27.11 -2.95
N ASP A 92 -14.84 -27.58 -3.89
CA ASP A 92 -14.40 -28.39 -5.02
C ASP A 92 -13.49 -27.61 -5.98
N SER A 93 -13.82 -26.35 -6.26
CA SER A 93 -13.01 -25.49 -7.13
C SER A 93 -11.66 -25.16 -6.49
N ILE A 94 -11.63 -24.93 -5.18
CA ILE A 94 -10.39 -24.69 -4.42
C ILE A 94 -9.52 -25.96 -4.43
N ALA A 95 -10.13 -27.13 -4.22
CA ALA A 95 -9.44 -28.41 -4.23
C ALA A 95 -8.77 -28.69 -5.59
N GLU A 96 -9.48 -28.40 -6.69
CA GLU A 96 -8.96 -28.51 -8.05
C GLU A 96 -7.78 -27.55 -8.29
N MET A 97 -7.94 -26.27 -7.93
CA MET A 97 -6.89 -25.25 -8.10
C MET A 97 -5.61 -25.57 -7.31
N LYS A 98 -5.76 -26.12 -6.09
CA LYS A 98 -4.64 -26.47 -5.22
C LYS A 98 -4.15 -27.91 -5.38
N LYS A 99 -4.78 -28.68 -6.26
CA LYS A 99 -4.47 -30.10 -6.52
C LYS A 99 -4.46 -30.94 -5.24
N VAL A 100 -5.38 -30.64 -4.33
CA VAL A 100 -5.59 -31.37 -3.07
C VAL A 100 -7.00 -31.95 -3.03
N THR A 101 -7.29 -32.82 -2.07
CA THR A 101 -8.63 -33.40 -1.94
C THR A 101 -9.61 -32.38 -1.32
N PRO A 102 -10.91 -32.41 -1.70
CA PRO A 102 -11.94 -31.60 -1.05
C PRO A 102 -11.97 -31.80 0.47
N SER A 103 -11.74 -33.03 0.95
CA SER A 103 -11.65 -33.34 2.38
C SER A 103 -10.53 -32.57 3.08
N LYS A 104 -9.38 -32.37 2.40
CA LYS A 104 -8.28 -31.57 2.95
C LYS A 104 -8.64 -30.09 3.06
N ILE A 105 -9.38 -29.57 2.08
CA ILE A 105 -9.89 -28.19 2.13
C ILE A 105 -10.87 -28.02 3.28
N VAL A 106 -11.78 -28.98 3.50
CA VAL A 106 -12.73 -28.97 4.63
C VAL A 106 -11.98 -28.96 5.96
N GLU A 107 -10.96 -29.80 6.12
CA GLU A 107 -10.12 -29.85 7.33
C GLU A 107 -9.44 -28.50 7.61
N ILE A 108 -8.88 -27.87 6.57
CA ILE A 108 -8.23 -26.55 6.66
C ILE A 108 -9.22 -25.46 7.05
N LEU A 109 -10.45 -25.51 6.52
CA LEU A 109 -11.46 -24.48 6.76
C LEU A 109 -12.23 -24.68 8.08
N ALA A 110 -12.24 -25.88 8.65
CA ALA A 110 -13.01 -26.20 9.86
C ALA A 110 -12.79 -25.22 11.04
N PRO A 111 -11.58 -24.73 11.34
CA PRO A 111 -11.37 -23.75 12.41
C PRO A 111 -11.94 -22.35 12.11
N PHE A 112 -12.14 -22.02 10.83
CA PHE A 112 -12.47 -20.66 10.37
C PHE A 112 -13.95 -20.49 10.01
N GLN A 113 -14.67 -21.58 9.77
CA GLN A 113 -16.09 -21.55 9.40
C GLN A 113 -17.01 -20.97 10.50
N ASN A 114 -16.61 -21.07 11.77
CA ASN A 114 -17.40 -20.56 12.91
C ASN A 114 -17.33 -19.03 13.09
N VAL A 115 -16.46 -18.32 12.36
CA VAL A 115 -16.27 -16.87 12.54
C VAL A 115 -17.24 -16.02 11.68
N ASN A 116 -17.85 -16.62 10.65
CA ASN A 116 -18.66 -15.89 9.66
C ASN A 116 -20.15 -15.69 10.03
N ASP A 117 -20.66 -16.29 11.11
CA ASP A 117 -22.09 -16.20 11.44
C ASP A 117 -22.44 -15.13 12.49
N GLU A 118 -21.45 -14.54 13.17
CA GLU A 118 -21.72 -13.54 14.22
C GLU A 118 -21.69 -12.08 13.72
N GLY A 119 -20.97 -11.76 12.64
CA GLY A 119 -20.82 -10.38 12.14
C GLY A 119 -21.95 -9.86 11.25
N ARG A 120 -22.85 -10.73 10.77
CA ARG A 120 -23.86 -10.39 9.75
C ARG A 120 -25.25 -10.07 10.31
N LYS A 121 -25.48 -10.33 11.61
CA LYS A 121 -26.78 -10.08 12.27
C LYS A 121 -26.99 -8.64 12.77
N VAL A 122 -25.95 -7.80 12.79
CA VAL A 122 -26.03 -6.44 13.37
C VAL A 122 -26.41 -5.32 12.39
N ALA A 123 -26.66 -5.64 11.11
CA ALA A 123 -26.92 -4.62 10.08
C ALA A 123 -28.38 -4.55 9.58
N ASN A 124 -29.33 -5.29 10.17
CA ASN A 124 -30.73 -5.29 9.70
C ASN A 124 -31.78 -5.00 10.80
N GLU A 125 -31.41 -4.32 11.87
CA GLU A 125 -32.38 -3.72 12.80
C GLU A 125 -31.96 -2.27 13.08
N GLY A 126 -32.63 -1.33 12.40
CA GLY A 126 -32.41 0.12 12.51
C GLY A 126 -33.14 0.89 11.43
#